data_AF-A0A1Z9PIJ2-F1
#
_entry.id   AF-A0A1Z9PIJ2-F1
#
_cell.length_a   1.000
_cell.length_b   1.000
_cell.length_c   1.000
_cell.angle_alpha   90.00
_cell.angle_beta   90.00
_cell.angle_gamma   90.00
#
_symmetry.space_group_name_H-M   'P 1'
#
loop_
_entity.id
_entity.type
_entity.pdbx_description
1 polymer ?
#
loop_
_entity_poly.entity_id
_entity_poly.type
_entity_poly.pdbx_seq_one_letter_code
_entity_poly.pdbx_strand_id
1 'polypeptide(L)'
;MISLLSSLYFLYGFVLFYSYLKGYSLLKYLLKRKNINTVLTIELVFIFLCSLIVFTSQPLNWIVALIMFTHITGVIWLISSPDSYYSMANSDSVNMDSLETASAMIVFGYGVFIYSSKFFLG
;
A
#
# COMPACT_ATOMS: atom_id res chain seq x y z
N MET A 1 -0.41 -16.90 -7.70
CA MET A 1 -1.02 -15.72 -7.05
C MET A 1 0.00 -14.87 -6.28
N ILE A 2 0.82 -15.45 -5.40
CA ILE A 2 1.86 -14.70 -4.64
C ILE A 2 2.81 -13.89 -5.53
N SER A 3 3.32 -14.49 -6.61
CA SER A 3 4.17 -13.75 -7.57
C SER A 3 3.45 -12.58 -8.22
N LEU A 4 2.18 -12.75 -8.60
CA LEU A 4 1.39 -11.68 -9.20
C LEU A 4 1.21 -10.51 -8.21
N LEU A 5 0.82 -10.81 -6.98
CA LEU A 5 0.65 -9.79 -5.95
C LEU A 5 1.96 -9.06 -5.65
N SER A 6 3.06 -9.80 -5.49
CA SER A 6 4.40 -9.21 -5.32
C SER A 6 4.77 -8.27 -6.47
N SER A 7 4.59 -8.71 -7.72
CA SER A 7 4.85 -7.89 -8.90
C SER A 7 4.00 -6.62 -8.94
N LEU A 8 2.74 -6.68 -8.49
CA LEU A 8 1.87 -5.50 -8.39
C LEU A 8 2.37 -4.51 -7.33
N TYR A 9 2.85 -4.97 -6.18
CA TYR A 9 3.50 -4.10 -5.20
C TYR A 9 4.76 -3.46 -5.77
N PHE A 10 5.63 -4.21 -6.46
CA PHE A 10 6.80 -3.62 -7.13
C PHE A 10 6.41 -2.59 -8.18
N LEU A 11 5.39 -2.87 -8.99
CA LEU A 11 4.89 -1.92 -9.98
C LEU A 11 4.33 -0.66 -9.31
N TYR A 12 3.56 -0.80 -8.23
CA TYR A 12 2.99 0.34 -7.52
C TYR A 12 4.08 1.19 -6.85
N GLY A 13 5.04 0.55 -6.19
CA GLY A 13 6.20 1.23 -5.59
C GLY A 13 7.05 1.93 -6.64
N PHE A 14 7.25 1.30 -7.81
CA PHE A 14 7.93 1.91 -8.94
C PHE A 14 7.19 3.14 -9.45
N VAL A 15 5.87 3.07 -9.63
CA VAL A 15 5.06 4.22 -10.10
C VAL A 15 5.13 5.38 -9.09
N LEU A 16 5.02 5.10 -7.78
CA LEU A 16 5.19 6.12 -6.73
C LEU A 16 6.57 6.75 -6.81
N PHE A 17 7.64 5.95 -6.77
CA PHE A 17 9.02 6.44 -6.76
C PHE A 17 9.40 7.18 -8.05
N TYR A 18 9.04 6.63 -9.20
CA TYR A 18 9.33 7.24 -10.50
C TYR A 18 8.58 8.56 -10.68
N SER A 19 7.33 8.64 -10.23
CA SER A 19 6.57 9.90 -10.28
C SER A 19 7.28 10.99 -9.46
N TYR A 20 7.74 10.64 -8.25
CA TYR A 20 8.50 11.52 -7.36
C TYR A 20 9.80 12.01 -8.01
N LEU A 21 10.60 11.10 -8.57
CA LEU A 21 11.83 11.46 -9.28
C LEU A 21 11.61 12.39 -10.49
N LYS A 22 10.43 12.33 -11.11
CA LYS A 22 10.05 13.22 -12.23
C LYS A 22 9.45 14.56 -11.77
N GLY A 23 9.42 14.84 -10.47
CA GLY A 23 8.84 16.05 -9.90
C GLY A 23 7.31 16.02 -9.85
N TYR A 24 6.68 14.88 -10.18
CA TYR A 24 5.28 14.65 -9.88
C TYR A 24 5.16 14.15 -8.45
N SER A 25 4.05 14.43 -7.79
CA SER A 25 3.84 14.03 -6.39
C SER A 25 2.58 13.18 -6.34
N LEU A 26 2.73 11.90 -6.73
CA LEU A 26 1.59 10.99 -6.82
C LEU A 26 0.99 10.72 -5.44
N LEU A 27 1.80 10.54 -4.41
CA LEU A 27 1.27 10.39 -3.05
C LEU A 27 0.51 11.64 -2.63
N LYS A 28 1.05 12.84 -2.90
CA LYS A 28 0.31 14.10 -2.64
C LYS A 28 -0.97 14.21 -3.43
N TYR A 29 -1.00 13.71 -4.67
CA TYR A 29 -2.25 13.61 -5.42
C TYR A 29 -3.23 12.68 -4.70
N LEU A 30 -2.82 11.48 -4.31
CA LEU A 30 -3.66 10.51 -3.61
C LEU A 30 -4.17 11.05 -2.26
N LEU A 31 -3.34 11.78 -1.52
CA LEU A 31 -3.70 12.41 -0.24
C LEU A 31 -4.56 13.68 -0.38
N LYS A 32 -5.12 13.98 -1.55
CA LYS A 32 -6.14 15.03 -1.69
C LYS A 32 -7.53 14.44 -1.46
N ARG A 33 -8.33 15.10 -0.62
CA ARG A 33 -9.70 14.67 -0.28
C ARG A 33 -10.60 14.38 -1.49
N LYS A 34 -10.44 15.14 -2.58
CA LYS A 34 -11.19 14.93 -3.83
C LYS A 34 -10.88 13.59 -4.52
N ASN A 35 -9.79 12.93 -4.17
CA ASN A 35 -9.30 11.68 -4.76
C ASN A 35 -9.55 10.47 -3.86
N ILE A 36 -10.43 10.59 -2.85
CA ILE A 36 -10.78 9.52 -1.90
C ILE A 36 -11.14 8.20 -2.60
N ASN A 37 -11.95 8.28 -3.66
CA ASN A 37 -12.41 7.10 -4.39
C ASN A 37 -11.24 6.36 -5.05
N THR A 38 -10.22 7.08 -5.52
CA THR A 38 -9.02 6.48 -6.11
C THR A 38 -8.23 5.72 -5.05
N VAL A 39 -7.99 6.34 -3.88
CA VAL A 39 -7.29 5.70 -2.76
C VAL A 39 -8.05 4.45 -2.30
N LEU A 40 -9.34 4.58 -2.02
CA LEU A 40 -10.17 3.44 -1.61
C LEU A 40 -10.18 2.31 -2.63
N THR A 41 -10.22 2.65 -3.92
CA THR A 41 -10.18 1.63 -4.99
C THR A 41 -8.84 0.88 -5.00
N ILE A 42 -7.72 1.59 -4.87
CA ILE A 42 -6.39 0.97 -4.78
C ILE A 42 -6.32 0.04 -3.56
N GLU A 43 -6.72 0.53 -2.38
CA GLU A 43 -6.75 -0.25 -1.15
C GLU A 43 -7.62 -1.51 -1.27
N LEU A 44 -8.83 -1.39 -1.82
CA LEU A 44 -9.74 -2.51 -2.00
C LEU A 44 -9.20 -3.57 -2.97
N VAL A 45 -8.49 -3.17 -4.03
CA VAL A 45 -7.82 -4.12 -4.94
C VAL A 45 -6.76 -4.93 -4.17
N PHE A 46 -5.93 -4.29 -3.36
CA PHE A 46 -4.91 -4.99 -2.56
C PHE A 46 -5.53 -5.88 -1.47
N ILE A 47 -6.59 -5.42 -0.79
CA ILE A 47 -7.32 -6.23 0.19
C ILE A 47 -7.91 -7.47 -0.49
N PHE A 48 -8.54 -7.32 -1.64
CA PHE A 48 -9.13 -8.43 -2.39
C PHE A 48 -8.07 -9.47 -2.77
N LEU A 49 -6.96 -9.03 -3.39
CA LEU A 49 -5.89 -9.94 -3.80
C LEU A 49 -5.20 -10.62 -2.61
N CYS A 50 -4.96 -9.88 -1.52
CA CYS A 50 -4.45 -10.47 -0.29
C CYS A 50 -5.42 -11.50 0.29
N SER A 51 -6.72 -11.19 0.34
CA SER A 51 -7.75 -12.09 0.86
C SER A 51 -7.78 -13.40 0.08
N LEU A 52 -7.71 -13.33 -1.26
CA LEU A 52 -7.65 -14.54 -2.08
C LEU A 52 -6.48 -15.44 -1.68
N ILE A 53 -5.28 -14.88 -1.44
CA ILE A 53 -4.13 -15.68 -1.03
C ILE A 53 -4.30 -16.22 0.39
N VAL A 54 -4.73 -15.38 1.35
CA VAL A 54 -4.89 -15.76 2.76
C VAL A 54 -5.88 -16.91 2.91
N PHE A 55 -7.02 -16.85 2.23
CA PHE A 55 -8.09 -17.86 2.36
C PHE A 55 -7.89 -19.10 1.48
N THR A 56 -6.92 -19.10 0.56
CA THR A 56 -6.64 -20.27 -0.32
C THR A 56 -5.29 -20.94 -0.04
N SER A 57 -4.40 -20.33 0.76
CA SER A 57 -3.12 -20.93 1.13
C SER A 57 -3.27 -21.91 2.30
N GLN A 58 -2.67 -23.09 2.17
CA GLN A 58 -2.56 -24.10 3.23
C GLN A 58 -1.09 -24.57 3.30
N PRO A 59 -0.36 -24.30 4.41
CA PRO A 59 -0.79 -23.56 5.59
C PRO A 59 -1.08 -22.07 5.29
N LEU A 60 -1.74 -21.38 6.23
CA LEU A 60 -2.08 -19.96 6.08
C LEU A 60 -0.82 -19.11 5.85
N ASN A 61 -0.86 -18.26 4.83
CA ASN A 61 0.23 -17.33 4.56
C ASN A 61 0.14 -16.11 5.50
N TRP A 62 0.78 -16.21 6.66
CA TRP A 62 0.70 -15.20 7.73
C TRP A 62 1.34 -13.86 7.35
N ILE A 63 2.35 -13.87 6.47
CA ILE A 63 2.99 -12.64 5.97
C ILE A 63 1.99 -11.84 5.14
N VAL A 64 1.29 -12.50 4.21
CA VAL A 64 0.25 -11.85 3.40
C VAL A 64 -0.91 -11.40 4.27
N ALA A 65 -1.28 -12.15 5.32
CA ALA A 65 -2.31 -11.75 6.27
C ALA A 65 -1.94 -10.46 7.04
N LEU A 66 -0.69 -10.32 7.49
CA LEU A 66 -0.23 -9.10 8.15
C LEU A 66 -0.27 -7.90 7.21
N ILE A 67 0.16 -8.06 5.96
CA ILE A 67 0.12 -6.98 4.96
C ILE A 67 -1.33 -6.61 4.65
N MET A 68 -2.22 -7.58 4.49
CA MET A 68 -3.66 -7.33 4.34
C MET A 68 -4.22 -6.48 5.47
N PHE A 69 -3.81 -6.75 6.72
CA PHE A 69 -4.25 -5.99 7.88
C PHE A 69 -3.86 -4.51 7.79
N THR A 70 -2.65 -4.20 7.28
CA THR A 70 -2.23 -2.80 7.09
C THR A 70 -3.16 -2.04 6.14
N HIS A 71 -3.61 -2.67 5.07
CA HIS A 71 -4.58 -2.07 4.13
C HIS A 71 -5.95 -1.86 4.78
N ILE A 72 -6.44 -2.85 5.53
CA ILE A 72 -7.70 -2.73 6.28
C ILE A 72 -7.63 -1.58 7.28
N THR A 73 -6.54 -1.47 8.04
CA THR A 73 -6.30 -0.35 8.96
C THR A 73 -6.27 0.99 8.23
N GLY A 74 -5.63 1.05 7.05
CA GLY A 74 -5.62 2.25 6.20
C GLY A 74 -7.02 2.69 5.78
N VAL A 75 -7.85 1.76 5.32
CA VAL A 75 -9.25 2.02 4.95
C VAL A 75 -10.07 2.47 6.17
N ILE A 76 -9.91 1.80 7.32
CA ILE A 76 -10.59 2.19 8.56
C ILE A 76 -10.20 3.63 8.94
N TRP A 77 -8.91 3.95 8.94
CA TRP A 77 -8.45 5.30 9.28
C TRP A 77 -9.01 6.35 8.32
N LEU A 78 -9.01 6.07 7.02
CA LEU A 78 -9.55 6.94 5.98
C LEU A 78 -11.04 7.25 6.17
N ILE A 79 -11.83 6.27 6.61
CA ILE A 79 -13.28 6.40 6.80
C ILE A 79 -13.62 7.00 8.17
N SER A 80 -12.97 6.52 9.23
CA SER A 80 -13.27 6.90 10.61
C SER A 80 -12.66 8.23 11.04
N SER A 81 -11.56 8.65 10.43
CA SER A 81 -10.89 9.92 10.76
C SER A 81 -10.30 10.60 9.52
N PRO A 82 -11.15 10.98 8.54
CA PRO A 82 -10.70 11.51 7.26
C PRO A 82 -9.85 12.79 7.40
N ASP A 83 -10.19 13.69 8.33
CA ASP A 83 -9.45 14.95 8.50
C ASP A 83 -8.01 14.70 8.97
N SER A 84 -7.81 13.73 9.87
CA SER A 84 -6.49 13.28 10.30
C SER A 84 -5.72 12.56 9.19
N TYR A 85 -6.42 11.85 8.30
CA TYR A 85 -5.77 11.19 7.18
C TYR A 85 -5.27 12.22 6.15
N TYR A 86 -6.11 13.18 5.79
CA TYR A 86 -5.79 14.18 4.76
C TYR A 86 -4.90 15.32 5.27
N SER A 87 -4.77 15.50 6.58
CA SER A 87 -3.81 16.48 7.13
C SER A 87 -2.37 16.13 6.78
N MET A 88 -2.03 14.85 6.53
CA MET A 88 -0.68 14.43 6.13
C MET A 88 -0.12 15.16 4.90
N ALA A 89 -0.98 15.59 3.97
CA ALA A 89 -0.55 16.33 2.77
C ALA A 89 -0.30 17.82 3.01
N ASN A 90 -0.79 18.35 4.14
CA ASN A 90 -0.81 19.79 4.43
C ASN A 90 -0.19 20.13 5.80
N SER A 91 0.22 19.13 6.58
CA SER A 91 0.81 19.32 7.90
C SER A 91 2.28 19.68 7.78
N ASP A 92 2.67 20.83 8.33
CA ASP A 92 4.08 21.27 8.38
C ASP A 92 4.98 20.32 9.19
N SER A 93 4.39 19.46 10.02
CA SER A 93 5.09 18.45 10.81
C SER A 93 5.56 17.23 10.02
N VAL A 94 5.02 17.01 8.81
CA VAL A 94 5.36 15.85 7.97
C VAL A 94 6.09 16.34 6.73
N ASN A 95 7.37 15.97 6.62
CA ASN A 95 8.15 16.27 5.42
C ASN A 95 7.62 15.42 4.24
N MET A 96 7.01 16.08 3.25
CA MET A 96 6.37 15.41 2.13
C MET A 96 7.36 14.61 1.26
N ASP A 97 8.58 15.11 1.07
CA ASP A 97 9.62 14.41 0.30
C ASP A 97 10.03 13.10 0.99
N SER A 98 10.17 13.16 2.32
CA SER A 98 10.42 11.98 3.13
C SER A 98 9.25 10.99 3.06
N LEU A 99 8.01 11.49 3.06
CA LEU A 99 6.81 10.65 3.02
C LEU A 99 6.65 9.96 1.65
N GLU A 100 6.87 10.67 0.55
CA GLU A 100 6.87 10.11 -0.82
C GLU A 100 7.89 8.97 -0.92
N THR A 101 9.13 9.21 -0.49
CA THR A 101 10.20 8.20 -0.52
C THR A 101 9.89 7.02 0.39
N ALA A 102 9.47 7.27 1.63
CA ALA A 102 9.14 6.22 2.60
C ALA A 102 7.97 5.36 2.10
N SER A 103 6.92 5.97 1.54
CA SER A 103 5.77 5.24 1.01
C SER A 103 6.17 4.27 -0.11
N ALA A 104 7.01 4.70 -1.05
CA ALA A 104 7.51 3.85 -2.11
C ALA A 104 8.36 2.69 -1.57
N MET A 105 9.23 2.96 -0.60
CA MET A 105 10.08 1.94 0.03
C MET A 105 9.26 0.91 0.83
N ILE A 106 8.21 1.34 1.53
CA ILE A 106 7.29 0.43 2.24
C ILE A 106 6.59 -0.49 1.23
N VAL A 107 6.08 0.08 0.13
CA VAL A 107 5.40 -0.68 -0.92
C VAL A 107 6.36 -1.68 -1.60
N PHE A 108 7.62 -1.31 -1.85
CA PHE A 108 8.64 -2.26 -2.29
C PHE A 108 8.91 -3.36 -1.25
N GLY A 109 9.00 -2.98 0.02
CA GLY A 109 9.14 -3.91 1.14
C GLY A 109 8.02 -4.96 1.16
N TYR A 110 6.77 -4.55 0.98
CA TYR A 110 5.64 -5.48 0.83
C TYR A 110 5.84 -6.45 -0.33
N GLY A 111 6.30 -5.96 -1.49
CA GLY A 111 6.64 -6.81 -2.63
C GLY A 111 7.67 -7.89 -2.29
N VAL A 112 8.75 -7.52 -1.59
CA VAL A 112 9.81 -8.43 -1.12
C VAL A 112 9.27 -9.45 -0.12
N PHE A 113 8.54 -9.01 0.91
CA PHE A 113 7.99 -9.89 1.94
C PHE A 113 6.98 -10.88 1.35
N ILE A 114 6.10 -10.43 0.46
CA ILE A 114 5.14 -11.30 -0.21
C ILE A 114 5.85 -12.34 -1.08
N TYR A 115 6.85 -11.94 -1.86
CA TYR A 115 7.61 -12.92 -2.65
C TYR A 115 8.30 -13.96 -1.77
N SER A 116 8.96 -13.49 -0.71
CA SER A 116 9.68 -14.32 0.26
C SER A 116 8.74 -15.24 1.05
N SER A 117 7.45 -14.90 1.15
CA SER A 117 6.46 -15.74 1.84
C SER A 117 6.34 -17.15 1.26
N LYS A 118 6.73 -17.34 -0.01
CA LYS A 118 6.76 -18.67 -0.65
C LYS A 118 7.65 -19.67 0.08
N PHE A 119 8.72 -19.22 0.72
CA PHE A 119 9.64 -20.11 1.46
C PHE A 119 8.99 -20.73 2.69
N PHE A 120 7.87 -20.18 3.18
CA PHE A 120 7.15 -20.68 4.36
C PHE A 120 5.92 -21.53 4.00
N LEU A 121 5.67 -21.78 2.71
CA LEU A 121 4.57 -22.59 2.20
C LEU A 121 5.03 -23.96 1.67
N GLY A 122 6.28 -24.35 1.97
CA GLY A 122 6.86 -25.65 1.64
C GLY A 122 6.44 -26.74 2.61
#